data_AF-A0A0C1JPB4-F1
#
_entry.id   AF-A0A0C1JPB4-F1
#
_cell.length_a   1.000
_cell.length_b   1.000
_cell.length_c   1.000
_cell.angle_alpha   90.00
_cell.angle_beta   90.00
_cell.angle_gamma   90.00
#
_symmetry.space_group_name_H-M   'P 1'
#
loop_
_entity.id
_entity.type
_entity.pdbx_description
1 polymer ?
#
loop_
_entity_poly.entity_id
_entity_poly.type
_entity_poly.pdbx_seq_one_letter_code
_entity_poly.pdbx_strand_id
1 'polypeptide(L)' 'MKKFLEVAEKLAHEKPLGPKYRNRRLVGNFKGRWECHIEPGWLLVYLKTDQEIIFERTGTHSDVFK' A
#
# COMPACT_ATOMS: atom_id res chain seq x y z
N MET A 1 -14.24 -2.60 -1.32
CA MET A 1 -13.54 -3.66 -2.08
C MET A 1 -13.13 -3.26 -3.50
N LYS A 2 -14.01 -2.69 -4.34
CA LYS A 2 -13.64 -2.21 -5.69
C LYS A 2 -12.40 -1.29 -5.75
N LYS A 3 -12.29 -0.32 -4.84
CA LYS A 3 -11.16 0.61 -4.77
C LYS A 3 -9.82 -0.06 -4.42
N PHE A 4 -9.84 -1.10 -3.58
CA PHE A 4 -8.65 -1.89 -3.30
C PHE A 4 -8.16 -2.57 -4.58
N LEU A 5 -9.06 -3.23 -5.32
CA LEU A 5 -8.71 -3.90 -6.56
C LEU A 5 -8.13 -2.93 -7.59
N GLU A 6 -8.70 -1.72 -7.73
CA GLU A 6 -8.17 -0.70 -8.64
C GLU A 6 -6.73 -0.28 -8.27
N VAL A 7 -6.45 -0.08 -6.99
CA VAL A 7 -5.10 0.26 -6.51
C VAL A 7 -4.15 -0.92 -6.67
N ALA A 8 -4.59 -2.13 -6.31
CA ALA A 8 -3.82 -3.36 -6.44
C ALA A 8 -3.43 -3.62 -7.89
N GLU A 9 -4.36 -3.42 -8.83
CA GLU A 9 -4.11 -3.57 -10.26
C GLU A 9 -3.12 -2.53 -10.78
N LYS A 10 -3.25 -1.26 -10.35
CA LYS A 10 -2.26 -0.23 -10.71
C LYS A 10 -0.87 -0.58 -10.19
N LEU A 11 -0.78 -1.02 -8.94
CA LEU A 11 0.49 -1.46 -8.35
C LEU A 11 1.07 -2.64 -9.12
N ALA A 12 0.29 -3.69 -9.36
CA ALA A 12 0.73 -4.91 -10.04
C ALA A 12 1.24 -4.65 -11.47
N HIS A 13 0.71 -3.64 -12.15
CA HIS A 13 1.17 -3.23 -13.49
C HIS A 13 2.18 -2.07 -13.45
N GLU A 14 2.76 -1.77 -12.29
CA GLU A 14 3.71 -0.68 -12.06
C GLU A 14 3.23 0.70 -12.54
N LYS A 15 1.91 0.91 -12.58
CA LYS A 15 1.31 2.18 -12.97
C LYS A 15 1.50 3.20 -11.84
N PRO A 16 1.78 4.47 -12.17
CA PRO A 16 1.93 5.50 -11.17
C PRO A 16 0.63 5.70 -10.38
N LEU A 17 0.76 5.79 -9.05
CA LEU A 17 -0.32 6.19 -8.17
C LEU A 17 -0.34 7.71 -8.04
N GLY A 18 -1.53 8.31 -8.16
CA GLY A 18 -1.71 9.74 -7.97
C GLY A 18 -1.37 10.20 -6.54
N PRO A 19 -1.09 11.51 -6.32
CA PRO A 19 -0.67 12.04 -5.02
C PRO A 19 -1.62 11.74 -3.85
N LYS A 20 -2.93 11.61 -4.13
CA LYS A 20 -3.96 11.29 -3.12
C LYS A 20 -3.69 9.99 -2.35
N TYR A 21 -2.99 9.04 -2.97
CA TYR A 21 -2.67 7.75 -2.36
C TYR A 21 -1.51 7.83 -1.36
N ARG A 22 -0.79 8.96 -1.30
CA ARG A 22 0.34 9.19 -0.37
C ARG A 22 1.34 8.03 -0.34
N ASN A 23 1.58 7.41 -1.51
CA ASN A 23 2.38 6.22 -1.64
C ASN A 23 3.83 6.51 -1.22
N ARG A 24 4.30 5.89 -0.13
CA ARG A 24 5.63 6.16 0.43
C ARG A 24 6.25 4.93 1.07
N ARG A 25 7.58 4.89 1.09
CA ARG A 25 8.34 3.85 1.80
C ARG A 25 8.20 4.04 3.30
N LEU A 26 7.99 2.94 4.00
CA LEU A 26 8.00 2.87 5.46
C LEU A 26 9.43 2.72 5.99
N VAL A 27 9.60 3.12 7.25
CA VAL A 27 10.87 3.09 7.98
C VAL A 27 10.70 2.28 9.29
N GLY A 28 11.79 2.08 10.04
CA GLY A 28 11.77 1.36 11.31
C GLY A 28 11.40 -0.11 11.15
N ASN A 29 10.48 -0.62 11.97
CA ASN A 29 10.03 -2.02 11.96
C ASN A 29 9.42 -2.46 10.61
N PHE A 30 8.97 -1.51 9.79
CA PHE A 30 8.40 -1.77 8.47
C PHE A 30 9.37 -1.39 7.34
N LYS A 31 10.67 -1.26 7.62
CA LYS A 31 11.68 -0.96 6.60
C LYS A 31 11.57 -1.90 5.40
N GLY A 32 11.61 -1.31 4.21
CA GLY A 32 11.48 -2.02 2.93
C GLY A 32 10.05 -2.13 2.41
N ARG A 33 9.04 -1.89 3.25
CA ARG A 33 7.63 -1.87 2.86
C ARG A 33 7.22 -0.48 2.40
N TRP A 34 6.05 -0.42 1.79
CA TRP A 34 5.38 0.77 1.35
C TRP A 34 4.03 0.88 2.04
N GLU A 35 3.56 2.10 2.22
CA GLU A 35 2.19 2.38 2.59
C GLU A 35 1.49 3.20 1.50
N CYS A 36 0.20 2.91 1.31
CA CYS A 36 -0.68 3.58 0.36
C CYS A 36 -2.05 3.80 1.00
N HIS A 37 -2.53 5.04 1.00
CA HIS A 37 -3.86 5.41 1.46
C HIS A 37 -4.89 5.21 0.34
N ILE A 38 -5.76 4.20 0.47
CA ILE A 38 -6.82 3.94 -0.51
C ILE A 38 -7.95 4.95 -0.30
N GLU A 39 -8.31 5.22 0.96
CA GLU A 39 -9.32 6.20 1.40
C GLU A 39 -8.93 6.80 2.77
N PRO A 40 -9.61 7.88 3.22
CA PRO A 40 -9.50 8.31 4.61
C PRO A 40 -9.80 7.15 5.57
N GLY A 41 -8.84 6.82 6.43
CA GLY A 41 -8.95 5.69 7.36
C GLY A 41 -8.70 4.30 6.76
N TRP A 42 -8.36 4.19 5.47
CA TRP A 42 -8.05 2.92 4.82
C TRP A 42 -6.67 2.95 4.17
N LEU A 43 -5.76 2.16 4.74
CA LEU A 43 -4.37 2.04 4.33
C LEU A 43 -4.07 0.62 3.85
N LEU A 44 -3.13 0.51 2.94
CA LEU A 44 -2.53 -0.72 2.43
C LEU A 44 -1.03 -0.68 2.70
N VAL A 45 -0.49 -1.73 3.32
CA VAL A 45 0.94 -1.97 3.41
C VAL A 45 1.31 -3.12 2.49
N TYR A 46 2.36 -2.88 1.71
CA TYR A 46 2.83 -3.86 0.75
C TYR A 46 4.35 -3.85 0.64
N LEU A 47 4.91 -4.98 0.22
CA LEU A 47 6.30 -5.11 -0.17
C LEU A 47 6.39 -5.10 -1.70
N LYS A 48 7.35 -4.36 -2.25
CA LYS A 48 7.69 -4.41 -3.68
C LYS A 48 9.06 -5.07 -3.82
N THR A 49 9.11 -6.17 -4.58
CA THR A 49 10.35 -6.81 -5.01
C THR A 49 10.56 -6.54 -6.51
N ASP A 50 11.64 -7.08 -7.08
CA ASP A 50 11.89 -6.98 -8.52
C ASP A 50 10.95 -7.87 -9.36
N GLN A 51 10.27 -8.81 -8.73
CA GLN A 51 9.44 -9.83 -9.41
C GLN A 51 7.96 -9.69 -9.10
N GLU A 52 7.62 -9.20 -7.90
CA GLU A 52 6.23 -9.20 -7.43
C GLU A 52 5.92 -8.08 -6.43
N ILE A 53 4.62 -7.92 -6.20
CA ILE A 53 4.09 -7.09 -5.13
C ILE A 53 3.32 -7.98 -4.16
N ILE A 54 3.72 -7.95 -2.90
CA ILE A 54 3.10 -8.71 -1.82
C ILE A 54 2.27 -7.76 -0.98
N PHE A 55 0.94 -7.91 -1.02
CA PHE A 55 0.03 -7.15 -0.16
C PHE A 55 -0.03 -7.80 1.22
N GLU A 56 0.51 -7.13 2.23
CA GLU A 56 0.71 -7.74 3.55
C GLU A 56 -0.40 -7.40 4.54
N ARG A 57 -0.84 -6.14 4.58
CA ARG A 57 -1.84 -5.66 5.55
C ARG A 57 -2.72 -4.59 4.93
N THR A 58 -3.98 -4.55 5.32
CA THR A 58 -4.86 -3.42 5.00
C THR A 58 -5.86 -3.18 6.12
N GLY A 59 -6.19 -1.91 6.37
CA GLY A 59 -7.07 -1.52 7.46
C GLY A 59 -6.86 -0.06 7.87
N THR A 60 -7.28 0.30 9.08
CA THR A 60 -6.95 1.60 9.67
C THR A 60 -5.47 1.66 10.08
N HIS A 61 -4.96 2.84 10.44
CA HIS A 61 -3.59 2.96 10.96
C HIS A 61 -3.39 2.07 12.20
N SER A 62 -4.38 2.02 13.09
CA SER A 62 -4.36 1.19 14.30
C SER A 62 -4.41 -0.30 13.99
N ASP A 63 -5.01 -0.73 12.88
CA ASP A 63 -5.01 -2.15 12.52
C ASP A 63 -3.66 -2.59 11.97
N VAL A 64 -2.98 -1.69 11.27
CA VAL A 64 -1.76 -1.99 10.52
C VAL A 64 -0.49 -1.86 11.38
N PHE A 65 -0.43 -0.84 12.25
CA PHE A 65 0.80 -0.42 12.97
C PHE A 65 0.78 -0.65 14.49
N LYS A 66 0.00 -1.63 14.97
CA LYS A 66 0.14 -2.12 16.35
C LYS A 66 1.50 -2.75 16.60
#